data_AF-A0A4D5RLW1-F1
#
_entry.id   AF-A0A4D5RLW1-F1
#
_cell.length_a   1.000
_cell.length_b   1.000
_cell.length_c   1.000
_cell.angle_alpha   90.00
_cell.angle_beta   90.00
_cell.angle_gamma   90.00
#
_symmetry.space_group_name_H-M   'P 1'
#
loop_
_entity.id
_entity.type
_entity.pdbx_description
1 polymer ?
#
loop_
_entity_poly.entity_id
_entity_poly.type
_entity_poly.pdbx_seq_one_letter_code
_entity_poly.pdbx_strand_id
1 'polypeptide(L)'
;MVSFRVAGFSDALDWRPTLFQEPIIAQKTCVLCGVLYRKAVRLPCNHTLCTKCHVQCVAEGSACPVDQKPFCEDDAEQLEVPLKYILNCTVACWNAPKGCSFIGPVACLLDHYKECDFNIVPCCLCHSTVLQSDILEHFKNGCSIPQATRLPTDSPATEDLRNVSKAYLEMNKAIGKISKDIISLQSSLKRCSEDVRAEGTRCKGQLEAEASRVTKQLIDFSTVCATELTEGLQILRQAMADYEKHVSKELCVQRVKLNEVLGVVRKSLPSPKPETIYWYIEHWTDLKNEALRNGSKSLNSPKRNVYDYSVTQVVYIERMGSEVGLGCFMQLHPGEHDSHLEWPFSKVYSVGVIHPKGQSSTISYKVNAGWHKHRRNFLRPKGGSNGAFGARCLSTAEELELDGFIENDTLHVFLEIEP
;
A
#
# COMPACT_ATOMS: atom_id res chain seq x y z
N MET A 1 -37.21 3.15 -19.65
CA MET A 1 -36.20 2.13 -19.28
C MET A 1 -35.10 2.15 -20.33
N VAL A 2 -33.84 2.23 -19.92
CA VAL A 2 -32.71 2.16 -20.84
C VAL A 2 -32.26 0.70 -20.89
N SER A 3 -32.14 0.14 -22.09
CA SER A 3 -31.59 -1.22 -22.26
C SER A 3 -30.08 -1.12 -22.44
N PHE A 4 -29.35 -2.00 -21.75
CA PHE A 4 -27.90 -2.10 -21.88
C PHE A 4 -27.54 -3.46 -22.45
N ARG A 5 -26.54 -3.52 -23.33
CA ARG A 5 -25.94 -4.80 -23.72
C ARG A 5 -24.90 -5.19 -22.68
N VAL A 6 -24.81 -6.48 -22.41
CA VAL A 6 -23.83 -7.09 -21.50
C VAL A 6 -22.86 -7.96 -22.31
N ALA A 7 -21.61 -8.09 -21.87
CA ALA A 7 -20.63 -8.97 -22.52
C ALA A 7 -19.57 -9.51 -21.54
N GLY A 8 -19.19 -10.77 -21.71
CA GLY A 8 -18.21 -11.46 -20.87
C GLY A 8 -18.79 -12.04 -19.57
N PHE A 9 -20.11 -12.22 -19.49
CA PHE A 9 -20.78 -12.76 -18.31
C PHE A 9 -21.35 -14.16 -18.54
N SER A 10 -22.08 -14.39 -19.63
CA SER A 10 -22.58 -15.72 -20.03
C SER A 10 -23.12 -15.72 -21.45
N ASP A 11 -23.08 -16.87 -22.13
CA ASP A 11 -23.60 -17.03 -23.50
C ASP A 11 -25.09 -16.65 -23.64
N ALA A 12 -25.86 -16.80 -22.56
CA ALA A 12 -27.27 -16.45 -22.54
C ALA A 12 -27.54 -14.94 -22.47
N LEU A 13 -26.62 -14.15 -21.93
CA LEU A 13 -26.78 -12.71 -21.72
C LEU A 13 -25.94 -11.88 -22.70
N ASP A 14 -24.82 -12.43 -23.15
CA ASP A 14 -23.85 -11.72 -23.96
C ASP A 14 -24.50 -11.17 -25.24
N TRP A 15 -24.27 -9.87 -25.47
CA TRP A 15 -24.81 -9.04 -26.53
C TRP A 15 -26.33 -8.86 -26.55
N ARG A 16 -27.08 -9.43 -25.60
CA ARG A 16 -28.53 -9.24 -25.52
C ARG A 16 -28.89 -7.93 -24.82
N PRO A 17 -29.82 -7.15 -25.37
CA PRO A 17 -30.32 -5.94 -24.72
C PRO A 17 -31.07 -6.34 -23.44
N THR A 18 -30.53 -5.93 -22.30
CA THR A 18 -31.04 -6.28 -20.97
C THR A 18 -31.58 -5.03 -20.28
N LEU A 19 -32.80 -5.13 -19.77
CA LEU A 19 -33.56 -4.02 -19.18
C LEU A 19 -33.32 -3.95 -17.67
N PHE A 20 -32.13 -3.51 -17.27
CA PHE A 20 -31.78 -3.31 -15.86
C PHE A 20 -32.66 -2.24 -15.20
N GLN A 21 -33.10 -2.51 -13.97
CA GLN A 21 -33.89 -1.56 -13.18
C GLN A 21 -33.00 -0.63 -12.36
N GLU A 22 -31.77 -1.03 -12.05
CA GLU A 22 -30.84 -0.23 -11.27
C GLU A 22 -30.14 0.84 -12.12
N PRO A 23 -30.29 2.15 -11.80
CA PRO A 23 -29.66 3.23 -12.56
C PRO A 23 -28.13 3.18 -12.56
N ILE A 24 -27.54 2.60 -11.50
CA ILE A 24 -26.09 2.49 -11.32
C ILE A 24 -25.40 1.64 -12.40
N ILE A 25 -26.15 0.80 -13.12
CA ILE A 25 -25.61 0.00 -14.23
C ILE A 25 -25.07 0.89 -15.34
N ALA A 26 -25.72 2.04 -15.60
CA ALA A 26 -25.26 3.00 -16.60
C ALA A 26 -23.82 3.48 -16.35
N GLN A 27 -23.46 3.71 -15.08
CA GLN A 27 -22.13 4.18 -14.67
C GLN A 27 -21.04 3.13 -14.85
N LYS A 28 -21.41 1.85 -14.96
CA LYS A 28 -20.48 0.72 -15.17
C LYS A 28 -20.30 0.36 -16.64
N THR A 29 -21.06 0.98 -17.54
CA THR A 29 -20.91 0.74 -18.98
C THR A 29 -19.72 1.51 -19.55
N CYS A 30 -19.17 0.98 -20.65
CA CYS A 30 -18.18 1.71 -21.42
C CYS A 30 -18.82 2.98 -22.00
N VAL A 31 -18.24 4.15 -21.74
CA VAL A 31 -18.78 5.44 -22.22
C VAL A 31 -18.75 5.56 -23.75
N LEU A 32 -17.89 4.80 -24.42
CA LEU A 32 -17.79 4.80 -25.89
C LEU A 32 -18.81 3.88 -26.58
N CYS A 33 -18.89 2.61 -26.17
CA CYS A 33 -19.77 1.64 -26.85
C CYS A 33 -21.07 1.34 -26.09
N GLY A 34 -21.25 1.86 -24.87
CA GLY A 34 -22.46 1.67 -24.06
C GLY A 34 -22.66 0.25 -23.52
N VAL A 35 -21.69 -0.65 -23.72
CA VAL A 35 -21.78 -2.05 -23.29
C VAL A 35 -21.22 -2.21 -21.87
N LEU A 36 -21.92 -2.99 -21.04
CA LEU A 36 -21.45 -3.44 -19.75
C LEU A 36 -20.56 -4.68 -19.93
N TYR A 37 -19.25 -4.51 -19.78
CA TYR A 37 -18.30 -5.62 -19.83
C TYR A 37 -17.96 -6.13 -18.44
N ARG A 38 -17.65 -7.43 -18.35
CA ARG A 38 -17.09 -8.02 -17.11
C ARG A 38 -15.79 -7.34 -16.69
N LYS A 39 -14.92 -7.01 -17.66
CA LYS A 39 -13.67 -6.30 -17.43
C LYS A 39 -13.68 -4.96 -18.14
N ALA A 40 -13.31 -3.91 -17.43
CA ALA A 40 -13.26 -2.54 -17.90
C ALA A 40 -12.08 -1.80 -17.27
N VAL A 41 -11.82 -0.58 -17.72
CA VAL A 41 -10.77 0.31 -17.24
C VAL A 41 -11.42 1.62 -16.87
N ARG A 42 -11.13 2.16 -15.68
CA ARG A 42 -11.56 3.49 -15.27
C ARG A 42 -10.38 4.44 -15.31
N LEU A 43 -10.53 5.47 -16.12
CA LEU A 43 -9.52 6.52 -16.30
C LEU A 43 -9.45 7.44 -15.07
N PRO A 44 -8.37 8.21 -14.89
CA PRO A 44 -8.26 9.22 -13.82
C PRO A 44 -9.38 10.28 -13.82
N CYS A 45 -9.97 10.56 -14.98
CA CYS A 45 -11.14 11.44 -15.10
C CYS A 45 -12.47 10.77 -14.72
N ASN A 46 -12.45 9.55 -14.17
CA ASN A 46 -13.58 8.71 -13.77
C ASN A 46 -14.45 8.14 -14.90
N HIS A 47 -14.11 8.37 -16.17
CA HIS A 47 -14.79 7.71 -17.29
C HIS A 47 -14.37 6.24 -17.40
N THR A 48 -15.36 5.36 -17.58
CA THR A 48 -15.16 3.92 -17.74
C THR A 48 -15.09 3.55 -19.22
N LEU A 49 -14.06 2.79 -19.62
CA LEU A 49 -13.86 2.23 -20.95
C LEU A 49 -13.80 0.71 -20.88
N CYS A 50 -14.28 0.00 -21.90
CA CYS A 50 -13.96 -1.42 -22.03
C CYS A 50 -12.51 -1.59 -22.50
N THR A 51 -11.93 -2.78 -22.30
CA THR A 51 -10.54 -3.06 -22.68
C THR A 51 -10.24 -2.76 -24.15
N LYS A 52 -11.18 -3.09 -25.06
CA LYS A 52 -11.02 -2.81 -26.50
C LYS A 52 -10.98 -1.31 -26.79
N CYS A 53 -11.92 -0.53 -26.23
CA CYS A 53 -11.95 0.91 -26.40
C CYS A 53 -10.75 1.60 -25.74
N HIS A 54 -10.31 1.12 -24.57
CA HIS A 54 -9.11 1.62 -23.91
C HIS A 54 -7.86 1.48 -24.79
N VAL A 55 -7.65 0.28 -25.37
CA VAL A 55 -6.51 0.03 -26.28
C VAL A 55 -6.54 0.98 -27.49
N GLN A 56 -7.72 1.30 -28.01
CA GLN A 56 -7.86 2.28 -29.09
C GLN A 56 -7.49 3.69 -28.63
N CYS A 57 -7.96 4.12 -27.46
CA CYS A 57 -7.60 5.43 -26.91
C CYS A 57 -6.10 5.57 -26.65
N VAL A 58 -5.43 4.51 -26.18
CA VAL A 58 -3.97 4.48 -26.03
C VAL A 58 -3.28 4.65 -27.39
N ALA A 59 -3.72 3.90 -28.42
CA ALA A 59 -3.16 3.98 -29.76
C ALA A 59 -3.33 5.37 -30.41
N GLU A 60 -4.37 6.11 -30.02
CA GLU A 60 -4.68 7.46 -30.52
C GLU A 60 -4.07 8.60 -29.68
N GLY A 61 -3.18 8.30 -28.73
CA GLY A 61 -2.42 9.30 -27.97
C GLY A 61 -2.85 9.48 -26.51
N SER A 62 -3.49 8.47 -25.91
CA SER A 62 -3.78 8.37 -24.47
C SER A 62 -4.54 9.59 -23.90
N ALA A 63 -5.59 10.00 -24.60
CA ALA A 63 -6.53 11.01 -24.14
C ALA A 63 -7.93 10.41 -23.95
N CYS A 64 -8.64 10.84 -22.91
CA CYS A 64 -10.01 10.44 -22.69
C CYS A 64 -10.90 10.99 -23.83
N PRO A 65 -11.70 10.17 -24.51
CA PRO A 65 -12.50 10.62 -25.65
C PRO A 65 -13.70 11.50 -25.25
N VAL A 66 -13.99 11.63 -23.96
CA VAL A 66 -15.13 12.41 -23.45
C VAL A 66 -14.71 13.83 -23.07
N ASP A 67 -13.63 13.96 -22.29
CA ASP A 67 -13.17 15.26 -21.78
C ASP A 67 -11.79 15.68 -22.28
N GLN A 68 -11.19 14.89 -23.19
CA GLN A 68 -9.89 15.11 -23.84
C GLN A 68 -8.72 15.25 -22.85
N LYS A 69 -8.89 14.84 -21.59
CA LYS A 69 -7.79 14.86 -20.63
C LYS A 69 -6.79 13.73 -20.94
N PRO A 70 -5.49 14.02 -20.94
CA PRO A 70 -4.47 12.98 -21.08
C PRO A 70 -4.49 12.07 -19.85
N PHE A 71 -4.14 10.80 -20.05
CA PHE A 71 -3.98 9.84 -18.97
C PHE A 71 -2.71 9.00 -19.16
N CYS A 72 -2.11 8.57 -18.05
CA CYS A 72 -1.09 7.52 -18.05
C CYS A 72 -1.78 6.17 -17.87
N GLU A 73 -1.30 5.12 -18.56
CA GLU A 73 -1.84 3.76 -18.42
C GLU A 73 -1.65 3.21 -16.99
N ASP A 74 -0.57 3.59 -16.31
CA ASP A 74 -0.26 3.17 -14.94
C ASP A 74 -1.24 3.75 -13.90
N ASP A 75 -1.87 4.89 -14.22
CA ASP A 75 -2.84 5.56 -13.35
C ASP A 75 -4.29 5.08 -13.59
N ALA A 76 -4.50 4.15 -14.54
CA ALA A 76 -5.82 3.64 -14.90
C ALA A 76 -6.22 2.44 -14.04
N GLU A 77 -7.42 2.48 -13.45
CA GLU A 77 -7.91 1.42 -12.56
C GLU A 77 -8.57 0.29 -13.36
N GLN A 78 -8.08 -0.94 -13.20
CA GLN A 78 -8.72 -2.13 -13.76
C GLN A 78 -9.97 -2.49 -12.95
N LEU A 79 -11.11 -2.53 -13.62
CA LEU A 79 -12.39 -2.90 -13.03
C LEU A 79 -12.78 -4.32 -13.45
N GLU A 80 -13.22 -5.10 -12.47
CA GLU A 80 -13.93 -6.35 -12.72
C GLU A 80 -15.29 -6.34 -12.03
N VAL A 81 -16.34 -6.57 -12.82
CA VAL A 81 -17.71 -6.73 -12.30
C VAL A 81 -17.94 -8.21 -12.04
N PRO A 82 -18.21 -8.63 -10.78
CA PRO A 82 -18.45 -10.03 -10.48
C PRO A 82 -19.69 -10.57 -11.18
N LEU A 83 -19.62 -11.78 -11.73
CA LEU A 83 -20.80 -12.43 -12.34
C LEU A 83 -21.98 -12.52 -11.35
N LYS A 84 -21.70 -12.85 -10.09
CA LYS A 84 -22.71 -12.92 -9.02
C LYS A 84 -23.45 -11.59 -8.82
N TYR A 85 -22.76 -10.46 -9.00
CA TYR A 85 -23.38 -9.14 -8.91
C TYR A 85 -24.40 -8.97 -10.03
N ILE A 86 -24.01 -9.23 -11.29
CA ILE A 86 -24.92 -9.13 -12.44
C ILE A 86 -26.10 -10.09 -12.33
N LEU A 87 -25.87 -11.34 -11.90
CA LEU A 87 -26.93 -12.33 -11.73
C LEU A 87 -28.00 -11.91 -10.69
N ASN A 88 -27.61 -11.09 -9.72
CA ASN A 88 -28.51 -10.58 -8.68
C ASN A 88 -29.17 -9.24 -9.04
N CYS A 89 -28.74 -8.56 -10.11
CA CYS A 89 -29.40 -7.34 -10.58
C CYS A 89 -30.82 -7.63 -11.05
N THR A 90 -31.70 -6.67 -10.85
CA THR A 90 -33.11 -6.75 -11.19
C THR A 90 -33.32 -6.30 -12.63
N VAL A 91 -33.99 -7.14 -13.42
CA VAL A 91 -34.25 -6.89 -14.84
C VAL A 91 -35.72 -7.12 -15.17
N ALA A 92 -36.21 -6.36 -16.13
CA ALA A 92 -37.48 -6.68 -16.78
C ALA A 92 -37.27 -7.75 -17.86
N CYS A 93 -38.31 -8.54 -18.13
CA CYS A 93 -38.30 -9.54 -19.20
C CYS A 93 -37.94 -8.91 -20.56
N TRP A 94 -37.26 -9.65 -21.43
CA TRP A 94 -36.99 -9.22 -22.81
C TRP A 94 -38.29 -8.94 -23.60
N ASN A 95 -39.39 -9.59 -23.24
CA ASN A 95 -40.72 -9.35 -23.80
C ASN A 95 -41.51 -8.26 -23.06
N ALA A 96 -40.91 -7.48 -22.15
CA ALA A 96 -41.59 -6.39 -21.47
C ALA A 96 -42.21 -5.34 -22.42
N PRO A 97 -41.57 -4.95 -23.54
CA PRO A 97 -42.20 -4.10 -24.54
C PRO A 97 -43.43 -4.71 -25.23
N LYS A 98 -43.67 -6.02 -25.04
CA LYS A 98 -44.81 -6.76 -25.58
C LYS A 98 -45.91 -7.01 -24.53
N GLY A 99 -45.72 -6.55 -23.30
CA GLY A 99 -46.71 -6.66 -22.23
C GLY A 99 -46.31 -7.59 -21.08
N CYS A 100 -45.16 -8.25 -21.15
CA CYS A 100 -44.68 -9.06 -20.04
C CYS A 100 -44.34 -8.18 -18.82
N SER A 101 -44.97 -8.44 -17.68
CA SER A 101 -44.79 -7.69 -16.44
C SER A 101 -43.70 -8.26 -15.52
N PHE A 102 -42.98 -9.31 -15.94
CA PHE A 102 -41.94 -9.94 -15.12
C PHE A 102 -40.79 -8.96 -14.84
N ILE A 103 -40.49 -8.82 -13.55
CA ILE A 103 -39.35 -8.10 -13.01
C ILE A 103 -38.71 -9.00 -11.95
N GLY A 104 -37.44 -9.33 -12.10
CA GLY A 104 -36.74 -10.21 -11.16
C GLY A 104 -35.24 -10.28 -11.41
N PRO A 105 -34.51 -11.10 -10.64
CA PRO A 105 -33.06 -11.25 -10.81
C PRO A 105 -32.69 -11.77 -12.21
N VAL A 106 -31.57 -11.30 -12.76
CA VAL A 106 -31.00 -11.81 -14.02
C VAL A 106 -30.85 -13.33 -14.01
N ALA A 107 -30.50 -13.93 -12.86
CA ALA A 107 -30.40 -15.38 -12.71
C ALA A 107 -31.68 -16.13 -13.10
N CYS A 108 -32.85 -15.52 -12.88
CA CYS A 108 -34.16 -16.12 -13.17
C CYS A 108 -34.70 -15.75 -14.56
N LEU A 109 -34.08 -14.78 -15.24
CA LEU A 109 -34.58 -14.23 -16.50
C LEU A 109 -34.70 -15.29 -17.60
N LEU A 110 -33.69 -16.15 -17.73
CA LEU A 110 -33.67 -17.15 -18.80
C LEU A 110 -34.75 -18.22 -18.61
N ASP A 111 -34.95 -18.68 -17.38
CA ASP A 111 -35.97 -19.69 -17.08
C ASP A 111 -37.37 -19.11 -17.22
N HIS A 112 -37.57 -17.86 -16.81
CA HIS A 112 -38.81 -17.13 -17.13
C HIS A 112 -39.03 -17.00 -18.64
N TYR A 113 -38.00 -16.61 -19.41
CA TYR A 113 -38.14 -16.32 -20.83
C TYR A 113 -38.56 -17.56 -21.66
N LYS A 114 -38.07 -18.75 -21.28
CA LYS A 114 -38.46 -20.03 -21.92
C LYS A 114 -39.97 -20.28 -21.85
N GLU A 115 -40.59 -19.91 -20.73
CA GLU A 115 -42.00 -20.13 -20.44
C GLU A 115 -42.83 -18.84 -20.56
N CYS A 116 -42.31 -17.80 -21.23
CA CYS A 116 -42.95 -16.50 -21.30
C CYS A 116 -44.14 -16.53 -22.28
N ASP A 117 -45.36 -16.28 -21.79
CA ASP A 117 -46.57 -16.21 -22.63
C ASP A 117 -46.50 -15.13 -23.72
N PHE A 118 -45.64 -14.13 -23.53
CA PHE A 118 -45.45 -13.03 -24.49
C PHE A 118 -44.40 -13.34 -25.58
N ASN A 119 -43.95 -14.60 -25.69
CA ASN A 119 -43.11 -15.04 -26.79
C ASN A 119 -43.82 -14.86 -28.13
N ILE A 120 -43.09 -14.37 -29.13
CA ILE A 120 -43.64 -14.11 -30.47
C ILE A 120 -43.16 -15.15 -31.48
N VAL A 121 -44.06 -15.56 -32.36
CA VAL A 121 -43.77 -16.51 -33.44
C VAL A 121 -44.37 -16.01 -34.76
N PRO A 122 -43.74 -16.29 -35.92
CA PRO A 122 -44.36 -16.01 -37.21
C PRO A 122 -45.44 -17.05 -37.51
N CYS A 123 -46.62 -16.60 -37.97
CA CYS A 123 -47.63 -17.52 -38.47
C CYS A 123 -47.15 -18.21 -39.76
N CYS A 124 -47.38 -19.52 -39.89
CA CYS A 124 -46.94 -20.28 -41.06
C CYS A 124 -47.78 -20.01 -42.32
N LEU A 125 -48.98 -19.42 -42.20
CA LEU A 125 -49.85 -19.12 -43.34
C LEU A 125 -49.71 -17.69 -43.85
N CYS A 126 -49.79 -16.71 -42.96
CA CYS A 126 -49.79 -15.29 -43.33
C CYS A 126 -48.50 -14.55 -42.96
N HIS A 127 -47.57 -15.22 -42.25
CA HIS A 127 -46.30 -14.67 -41.76
C HIS A 127 -46.41 -13.47 -40.82
N SER A 128 -47.61 -13.13 -40.33
CA SER A 128 -47.77 -12.11 -39.29
C SER A 128 -47.15 -12.60 -37.97
N THR A 129 -46.52 -11.67 -37.24
CA THR A 129 -46.00 -11.92 -35.89
C THR A 129 -47.17 -11.95 -34.90
N VAL A 130 -47.32 -13.04 -34.17
CA VAL A 130 -48.36 -13.22 -33.15
C VAL A 130 -47.76 -13.76 -31.85
N LEU A 131 -48.47 -13.59 -30.73
CA LEU A 131 -48.08 -14.25 -29.47
C LEU A 131 -48.23 -15.76 -29.61
N GLN A 132 -47.29 -16.51 -29.05
CA GLN A 132 -47.32 -17.97 -29.05
C GLN A 132 -48.58 -18.50 -28.37
N SER A 133 -49.04 -17.86 -27.29
CA SER A 133 -50.30 -18.16 -26.59
C SER A 133 -51.52 -18.00 -27.49
N ASP A 134 -51.48 -17.02 -28.40
CA ASP A 134 -52.65 -16.58 -29.16
C ASP A 134 -52.67 -17.20 -30.58
N ILE A 135 -51.70 -18.03 -30.93
CA ILE A 135 -51.58 -18.62 -32.28
C ILE A 135 -52.88 -19.33 -32.67
N LEU A 136 -53.48 -20.11 -31.76
CA LEU A 136 -54.73 -20.82 -32.01
C LEU A 136 -55.90 -19.86 -32.24
N GLU A 137 -55.97 -18.77 -31.48
CA GLU A 137 -57.01 -17.75 -31.62
C GLU A 137 -56.85 -16.98 -32.94
N HIS A 138 -55.61 -16.68 -33.33
CA HIS A 138 -55.29 -16.10 -34.64
C HIS A 138 -55.78 -16.99 -35.81
N PHE A 139 -55.63 -18.32 -35.72
CA PHE A 139 -56.20 -19.24 -36.71
C PHE A 139 -57.73 -19.23 -36.71
N LYS A 140 -58.36 -19.22 -35.52
CA LYS A 140 -59.82 -19.14 -35.40
C LYS A 140 -60.41 -17.84 -35.97
N ASN A 141 -59.66 -16.74 -35.88
CA ASN A 141 -60.07 -15.41 -36.32
C ASN A 141 -59.81 -15.13 -37.81
N GLY A 142 -59.62 -16.18 -38.63
CA GLY A 142 -59.62 -16.05 -40.09
C GLY A 142 -58.24 -15.77 -40.72
N CYS A 143 -57.16 -16.26 -40.10
CA CYS A 143 -55.83 -16.27 -40.73
C CYS A 143 -55.90 -16.83 -42.16
N SER A 144 -55.54 -16.00 -43.14
CA SER A 144 -55.65 -16.34 -44.56
C SER A 144 -54.28 -16.18 -45.25
N ILE A 145 -53.98 -17.09 -46.16
CA ILE A 145 -52.85 -16.94 -47.10
C ILE A 145 -53.12 -15.67 -47.95
N PRO A 146 -52.11 -14.83 -48.25
CA PRO A 146 -52.28 -13.75 -49.23
C PRO A 146 -52.83 -14.36 -50.53
N GLN A 147 -54.09 -14.09 -50.86
CA GLN A 147 -54.77 -14.74 -51.99
C GLN A 147 -54.03 -14.41 -53.30
N ALA A 148 -53.43 -15.43 -53.91
CA ALA A 148 -53.11 -15.40 -55.32
C ALA A 148 -54.44 -15.44 -56.10
N THR A 149 -54.81 -14.31 -56.69
CA THR A 149 -55.99 -14.13 -57.52
C THR A 149 -55.99 -15.16 -58.66
N ARG A 150 -57.00 -16.04 -58.72
CA ARG A 150 -57.30 -16.83 -59.92
C ARG A 150 -58.81 -16.82 -60.20
N LEU A 151 -59.14 -16.36 -61.40
CA LEU A 151 -60.47 -16.31 -62.01
C LEU A 151 -60.94 -17.70 -62.49
N PRO A 152 -62.25 -17.86 -62.78
CA PRO A 152 -62.92 -19.12 -63.04
C PRO A 152 -62.69 -19.72 -64.43
N THR A 153 -62.86 -21.04 -64.50
CA THR A 153 -62.73 -21.93 -65.65
C THR A 153 -64.09 -22.13 -66.34
N ASP A 154 -64.14 -21.98 -67.67
CA ASP A 154 -65.17 -22.60 -68.53
C ASP A 154 -64.50 -23.55 -69.54
N SER A 155 -65.11 -24.72 -69.74
CA SER A 155 -64.58 -25.86 -70.49
C SER A 155 -65.03 -25.87 -71.96
N PRO A 156 -64.27 -26.52 -72.86
CA PRO A 156 -64.83 -27.69 -73.54
C PRO A 156 -63.84 -28.87 -73.68
N ALA A 157 -64.21 -30.04 -73.14
CA ALA A 157 -63.53 -31.33 -73.35
C ALA A 157 -63.66 -31.79 -74.82
N THR A 158 -62.59 -32.12 -75.53
CA THR A 158 -62.02 -33.49 -75.52
C THR A 158 -60.59 -33.57 -76.11
N GLU A 159 -59.96 -32.43 -76.41
CA GLU A 159 -58.53 -32.32 -76.72
C GLU A 159 -57.68 -32.12 -75.43
N ASP A 160 -58.23 -31.40 -74.45
CA ASP A 160 -57.55 -31.01 -73.20
C ASP A 160 -57.28 -32.19 -72.25
N LEU A 161 -58.15 -33.21 -72.18
CA LEU A 161 -57.95 -34.35 -71.27
C LEU A 161 -56.74 -35.21 -71.66
N ARG A 162 -56.42 -35.26 -72.96
CA ARG A 162 -55.27 -35.98 -73.50
C ARG A 162 -53.97 -35.21 -73.26
N ASN A 163 -54.00 -33.88 -73.41
CA ASN A 163 -52.89 -32.99 -73.07
C ASN A 163 -52.61 -32.96 -71.57
N VAL A 164 -53.65 -32.92 -70.72
CA VAL A 164 -53.53 -33.01 -69.26
C VAL A 164 -52.97 -34.36 -68.83
N SER A 165 -53.42 -35.46 -69.44
CA SER A 165 -52.90 -36.80 -69.13
C SER A 165 -51.44 -36.97 -69.54
N LYS A 166 -51.01 -36.41 -70.69
CA LYS A 166 -49.60 -36.37 -71.11
C LYS A 166 -48.75 -35.51 -70.16
N ALA A 167 -49.23 -34.32 -69.81
CA ALA A 167 -48.58 -33.43 -68.85
C ALA A 167 -48.45 -34.08 -67.46
N TYR A 168 -49.48 -34.82 -67.01
CA TYR A 168 -49.46 -35.56 -65.76
C TYR A 168 -48.42 -36.69 -65.76
N LEU A 169 -48.27 -37.41 -66.87
CA LEU A 169 -47.25 -38.45 -67.01
C LEU A 169 -45.83 -37.86 -67.04
N GLU A 170 -45.63 -36.76 -67.76
CA GLU A 170 -44.36 -36.02 -67.79
C GLU A 170 -44.00 -35.46 -66.41
N MET A 171 -44.99 -34.92 -65.68
CA MET A 171 -44.82 -34.44 -64.31
C MET A 171 -44.43 -35.58 -63.36
N ASN A 172 -45.09 -36.73 -63.42
CA ASN A 172 -44.72 -37.90 -62.59
C ASN A 172 -43.32 -38.42 -62.92
N LYS A 173 -42.91 -38.38 -64.19
CA LYS A 173 -41.54 -38.71 -64.60
C LYS A 173 -40.53 -37.71 -64.05
N ALA A 174 -40.85 -36.42 -64.06
CA ALA A 174 -40.02 -35.36 -63.48
C ALA A 174 -39.92 -35.50 -61.96
N ILE A 175 -41.03 -35.76 -61.25
CA ILE A 175 -41.05 -36.03 -59.81
C ILE A 175 -40.20 -37.25 -59.48
N GLY A 176 -40.30 -38.32 -60.27
CA GLY A 176 -39.46 -39.51 -60.10
C GLY A 176 -37.97 -39.22 -60.26
N LYS A 177 -37.60 -38.29 -61.16
CA LYS A 177 -36.21 -37.81 -61.31
C LYS A 177 -35.77 -36.98 -60.11
N ILE A 178 -36.58 -36.01 -59.70
CA ILE A 178 -36.32 -35.16 -58.52
C ILE A 178 -36.15 -36.01 -57.27
N SER A 179 -36.99 -37.03 -57.07
CA SER A 179 -36.90 -37.95 -55.93
C SER A 179 -35.56 -38.71 -55.90
N LYS A 180 -35.09 -39.19 -57.05
CA LYS A 180 -33.75 -39.81 -57.17
C LYS A 180 -32.63 -38.82 -56.88
N ASP A 181 -32.73 -37.60 -57.39
CA ASP A 181 -31.75 -36.54 -57.16
C ASP A 181 -31.68 -36.16 -55.67
N ILE A 182 -32.82 -36.09 -54.97
CA ILE A 182 -32.89 -35.83 -53.52
C ILE A 182 -32.18 -36.94 -52.73
N ILE A 183 -32.43 -38.22 -53.05
CA ILE A 183 -31.78 -39.35 -52.37
C ILE A 183 -30.26 -39.32 -52.60
N SER A 184 -29.84 -38.98 -53.83
CA SER A 184 -28.41 -38.81 -54.16
C SER A 184 -27.79 -37.67 -53.36
N LEU A 185 -28.45 -36.51 -53.30
CA LEU A 185 -27.98 -35.35 -52.53
C LEU A 185 -27.92 -35.63 -51.03
N GLN A 186 -28.92 -36.32 -50.47
CA GLN A 186 -28.92 -36.75 -49.06
C GLN A 186 -27.72 -37.67 -48.76
N SER A 187 -27.41 -38.59 -49.66
CA SER A 187 -26.27 -39.50 -49.52
C SER A 187 -24.94 -38.75 -49.59
N SER A 188 -24.80 -37.81 -50.53
CA SER A 188 -23.62 -36.94 -50.64
C SER A 188 -23.46 -36.02 -49.43
N LEU A 189 -24.55 -35.46 -48.92
CA LEU A 189 -24.55 -34.62 -47.72
C LEU A 189 -24.11 -35.40 -46.48
N LYS A 190 -24.60 -36.63 -46.32
CA LYS A 190 -24.18 -37.51 -45.23
C LYS A 190 -22.68 -37.77 -45.27
N ARG A 191 -22.16 -38.13 -46.45
CA ARG A 191 -20.71 -38.36 -46.65
C ARG A 191 -19.89 -37.12 -46.33
N CYS A 192 -20.29 -35.96 -46.86
CA CYS A 192 -19.63 -34.68 -46.56
C CYS A 192 -19.64 -34.37 -45.05
N SER A 193 -20.76 -34.63 -44.36
CA SER A 193 -20.83 -34.44 -42.90
C SER A 193 -19.91 -35.39 -42.13
N GLU A 194 -19.70 -36.61 -42.60
CA GLU A 194 -18.77 -37.57 -42.00
C GLU A 194 -17.32 -37.12 -42.23
N ASP A 195 -16.98 -36.68 -43.44
CA ASP A 195 -15.65 -36.16 -43.80
C ASP A 195 -15.30 -34.91 -42.96
N VAL A 196 -16.23 -33.96 -42.84
CA VAL A 196 -16.04 -32.75 -42.01
C VAL A 196 -15.82 -33.12 -40.54
N ARG A 197 -16.50 -34.16 -40.03
CA ARG A 197 -16.31 -34.62 -38.65
C ARG A 197 -14.94 -35.30 -38.46
N ALA A 198 -14.51 -36.08 -39.44
CA ALA A 198 -13.21 -36.73 -39.43
C ALA A 198 -12.08 -35.70 -39.45
N GLU A 199 -12.15 -34.72 -40.37
CA GLU A 199 -11.17 -33.62 -40.42
C GLU A 199 -11.22 -32.74 -39.16
N GLY A 200 -12.41 -32.46 -38.62
CA GLY A 200 -12.54 -31.75 -37.34
C GLY A 200 -11.83 -32.47 -36.18
N THR A 201 -11.95 -33.80 -36.14
CA THR A 201 -11.26 -34.64 -35.13
C THR A 201 -9.74 -34.63 -35.34
N ARG A 202 -9.29 -34.72 -36.60
CA ARG A 202 -7.88 -34.67 -36.97
C ARG A 202 -7.24 -33.33 -36.62
N CYS A 203 -7.87 -32.21 -37.00
CA CYS A 203 -7.41 -30.87 -36.66
C CYS A 203 -7.37 -30.64 -35.15
N LYS A 204 -8.39 -31.11 -34.41
CA LYS A 204 -8.38 -31.03 -32.95
C LYS A 204 -7.18 -31.78 -32.35
N GLY A 205 -6.93 -33.01 -32.77
CA GLY A 205 -5.78 -33.79 -32.29
C GLY A 205 -4.44 -33.13 -32.62
N GLN A 206 -4.30 -32.54 -33.80
CA GLN A 206 -3.11 -31.77 -34.17
C GLN A 206 -2.93 -30.53 -33.29
N LEU A 207 -4.00 -29.76 -33.06
CA LEU A 207 -3.96 -28.58 -32.19
C LEU A 207 -3.60 -28.94 -30.74
N GLU A 208 -4.14 -30.03 -30.21
CA GLU A 208 -3.82 -30.51 -28.85
C GLU A 208 -2.36 -30.99 -28.73
N ALA A 209 -1.84 -31.68 -29.75
CA ALA A 209 -0.45 -32.11 -29.80
C ALA A 209 0.52 -30.92 -29.89
N GLU A 210 0.20 -29.94 -30.74
CA GLU A 210 0.97 -28.70 -30.88
C GLU A 210 0.94 -27.86 -29.60
N ALA A 211 -0.23 -27.69 -28.98
CA ALA A 211 -0.37 -27.00 -27.71
C ALA A 211 0.45 -27.68 -26.60
N SER A 212 0.44 -29.02 -26.56
CA SER A 212 1.25 -29.80 -25.60
C SER A 212 2.75 -29.62 -25.84
N ARG A 213 3.18 -29.59 -27.11
CA ARG A 213 4.58 -29.36 -27.48
C ARG A 213 5.06 -27.97 -27.07
N VAL A 214 4.28 -26.93 -27.40
CA VAL A 214 4.59 -25.55 -27.03
C VAL A 214 4.61 -25.38 -25.51
N THR A 215 3.66 -25.98 -24.79
CA THR A 215 3.62 -25.95 -23.33
C THR A 215 4.89 -26.55 -22.73
N LYS A 216 5.35 -27.69 -23.24
CA LYS A 216 6.60 -28.32 -22.80
C LYS A 216 7.82 -27.42 -23.06
N GLN A 217 7.93 -26.84 -24.25
CA GLN A 217 9.01 -25.92 -24.58
C GLN A 217 9.01 -24.68 -23.67
N LEU A 218 7.83 -24.15 -23.33
CA LEU A 218 7.70 -23.01 -22.44
C LEU A 218 8.16 -23.34 -21.02
N ILE A 219 7.82 -24.53 -20.51
CA ILE A 219 8.26 -25.02 -19.20
C ILE A 219 9.78 -25.21 -19.18
N ASP A 220 10.34 -25.85 -20.22
CA ASP A 220 11.79 -26.06 -20.33
C ASP A 220 12.53 -24.71 -20.38
N PHE A 221 12.06 -23.77 -21.19
CA PHE A 221 12.61 -22.41 -21.28
C PHE A 221 12.51 -21.65 -19.95
N SER A 222 11.34 -21.68 -19.30
CA SER A 222 11.15 -21.05 -17.99
C SER A 222 12.09 -21.62 -16.94
N THR A 223 12.39 -22.93 -17.01
CA THR A 223 13.30 -23.59 -16.08
C THR A 223 14.73 -23.12 -16.31
N VAL A 224 15.19 -23.08 -17.57
CA VAL A 224 16.54 -22.58 -17.93
C VAL A 224 16.72 -21.12 -17.49
N CYS A 225 15.75 -20.25 -17.78
CA CYS A 225 15.82 -18.86 -17.35
C CYS A 225 15.85 -18.72 -15.82
N ALA A 226 15.06 -19.53 -15.10
CA ALA A 226 15.06 -19.51 -13.65
C ALA A 226 16.41 -19.95 -13.05
N THR A 227 17.05 -20.97 -13.63
CA THR A 227 18.36 -21.43 -13.19
C THR A 227 19.45 -20.40 -13.46
N GLU A 228 19.52 -19.85 -14.67
CA GLU A 228 20.52 -18.83 -15.03
C GLU A 228 20.39 -17.56 -14.17
N LEU A 229 19.16 -17.11 -13.94
CA LEU A 229 18.90 -15.94 -13.10
C LEU A 229 19.27 -16.19 -11.63
N THR A 230 19.03 -17.40 -11.14
CA THR A 230 19.40 -17.79 -9.77
C THR A 230 20.93 -17.84 -9.60
N GLU A 231 21.64 -18.45 -10.55
CA GLU A 231 23.11 -18.49 -10.55
C GLU A 231 23.72 -17.09 -10.63
N GLY A 232 23.21 -16.24 -11.53
CA GLY A 232 23.64 -14.85 -11.65
C GLY A 232 23.43 -14.05 -10.35
N LEU A 233 22.27 -14.20 -9.71
CA LEU A 233 21.98 -13.57 -8.41
C LEU A 233 22.91 -14.07 -7.30
N GLN A 234 23.28 -15.35 -7.31
CA GLN A 234 24.18 -15.92 -6.32
C GLN A 234 25.60 -15.38 -6.46
N ILE A 235 26.11 -15.27 -7.70
CA ILE A 235 27.41 -14.65 -7.99
C ILE A 235 27.42 -13.19 -7.54
N LEU A 236 26.37 -12.44 -7.85
CA LEU A 236 26.26 -11.02 -7.47
C LEU A 236 26.22 -10.84 -5.95
N ARG A 237 25.47 -11.69 -5.22
CA ARG A 237 25.44 -11.68 -3.75
C ARG A 237 26.82 -11.94 -3.15
N GLN A 238 27.54 -12.93 -3.68
CA GLN A 238 28.88 -13.26 -3.20
C GLN A 238 29.85 -12.08 -3.43
N ALA A 239 29.82 -11.48 -4.62
CA ALA A 239 30.64 -10.32 -4.94
C ALA A 239 30.36 -9.12 -4.02
N MET A 240 29.08 -8.86 -3.70
CA MET A 240 28.70 -7.81 -2.75
C MET A 240 29.22 -8.09 -1.33
N ALA A 241 29.11 -9.34 -0.86
CA ALA A 241 29.61 -9.71 0.46
C ALA A 241 31.14 -9.56 0.56
N ASP A 242 31.87 -9.95 -0.49
CA ASP A 242 33.32 -9.79 -0.55
C ASP A 242 33.73 -8.32 -0.58
N TYR A 243 32.97 -7.48 -1.31
CA TYR A 243 33.18 -6.03 -1.33
C TYR A 243 32.93 -5.39 0.04
N GLU A 244 31.82 -5.73 0.71
CA GLU A 244 31.50 -5.23 2.06
C GLU A 244 32.60 -5.60 3.07
N LYS A 245 33.10 -6.83 3.00
CA LYS A 245 34.23 -7.28 3.82
C LYS A 245 35.50 -6.48 3.54
N HIS A 246 35.79 -6.19 2.27
CA HIS A 246 36.94 -5.38 1.87
C HIS A 246 36.84 -3.96 2.42
N VAL A 247 35.69 -3.29 2.24
CA VAL A 247 35.44 -1.94 2.75
C VAL A 247 35.56 -1.89 4.27
N SER A 248 34.97 -2.87 4.97
CA SER A 248 35.06 -2.97 6.44
C SER A 248 36.50 -3.11 6.93
N LYS A 249 37.32 -3.89 6.22
CA LYS A 249 38.74 -4.05 6.54
C LYS A 249 39.51 -2.73 6.35
N GLU A 250 39.28 -2.03 5.24
CA GLU A 250 39.95 -0.75 4.96
C GLU A 250 39.54 0.32 5.99
N LEU A 251 38.25 0.41 6.34
CA LEU A 251 37.77 1.33 7.38
C LEU A 251 38.42 1.06 8.74
N CYS A 252 38.64 -0.21 9.09
CA CYS A 252 39.35 -0.58 10.32
C CYS A 252 40.79 -0.07 10.30
N VAL A 253 41.50 -0.26 9.18
CA VAL A 253 42.88 0.24 9.00
C VAL A 253 42.93 1.76 9.11
N GLN A 254 42.00 2.47 8.45
CA GLN A 254 41.92 3.93 8.52
C GLN A 254 41.62 4.43 9.95
N ARG A 255 40.75 3.74 10.69
CA ARG A 255 40.48 4.05 12.10
C ARG A 255 41.73 3.94 12.96
N VAL A 256 42.52 2.88 12.79
CA VAL A 256 43.78 2.70 13.53
C VAL A 256 44.75 3.83 13.23
N LYS A 257 44.97 4.14 11.95
CA LYS A 257 45.82 5.27 11.52
C LYS A 257 45.36 6.60 12.12
N LEU A 258 44.06 6.88 12.10
CA LEU A 258 43.49 8.10 12.65
C LEU A 258 43.73 8.19 14.16
N ASN A 259 43.56 7.08 14.88
CA ASN A 259 43.82 7.02 16.33
C ASN A 259 45.30 7.23 16.67
N GLU A 260 46.22 6.71 15.84
CA GLU A 260 47.66 6.98 16.00
C GLU A 260 47.96 8.47 15.83
N VAL A 261 47.44 9.10 14.77
CA VAL A 261 47.59 10.54 14.52
C VAL A 261 46.99 11.36 15.68
N LEU A 262 45.78 11.03 16.12
CA LEU A 262 45.15 11.65 17.30
C LEU A 262 46.01 11.51 18.56
N GLY A 263 46.64 10.35 18.75
CA GLY A 263 47.57 10.11 19.86
C GLY A 263 48.79 11.03 19.80
N VAL A 264 49.39 11.22 18.62
CA VAL A 264 50.52 12.13 18.42
C VAL A 264 50.11 13.58 18.65
N VAL A 265 48.95 13.99 18.13
CA VAL A 265 48.40 15.34 18.34
C VAL A 265 48.16 15.60 19.82
N ARG A 266 47.51 14.67 20.55
CA ARG A 266 47.28 14.80 22.00
C ARG A 266 48.57 14.94 22.81
N LYS A 267 49.63 14.21 22.46
CA LYS A 267 50.94 14.33 23.13
C LYS A 267 51.66 15.65 22.85
N SER A 268 51.30 16.32 21.75
CA SER A 268 51.91 17.58 21.32
C SER A 268 51.14 18.80 21.83
N LEU A 269 49.88 18.64 22.26
CA LEU A 269 49.13 19.69 22.93
C LEU A 269 49.59 19.81 24.40
N PRO A 270 49.69 21.04 24.95
CA PRO A 270 49.84 21.24 26.38
C PRO A 270 48.74 20.49 27.14
N SER A 271 49.09 19.77 28.20
CA SER A 271 48.10 19.21 29.12
C SER A 271 47.13 20.31 29.54
N PRO A 272 45.81 20.09 29.47
CA PRO A 272 44.87 21.10 29.93
C PRO A 272 45.19 21.42 31.39
N LYS A 273 45.21 22.70 31.75
CA LYS A 273 45.38 23.09 33.15
C LYS A 273 44.07 22.82 33.90
N PRO A 274 44.10 22.46 35.19
CA PRO A 274 42.90 22.43 36.01
C PRO A 274 42.12 23.74 35.87
N GLU A 275 40.79 23.63 35.76
CA GLU A 275 39.91 24.79 35.66
C GLU A 275 39.24 25.00 37.01
N THR A 276 39.47 26.17 37.62
CA THR A 276 38.98 26.53 38.95
C THR A 276 37.91 27.61 38.83
N ILE A 277 36.73 27.31 39.35
CA ILE A 277 35.61 28.24 39.48
C ILE A 277 35.62 28.79 40.90
N TYR A 278 35.53 30.11 41.01
CA TYR A 278 35.42 30.82 42.29
C TYR A 278 34.02 31.39 42.47
N TRP A 279 33.53 31.40 43.70
CA TRP A 279 32.25 31.98 44.06
C TRP A 279 32.33 32.59 45.48
N TYR A 280 31.74 33.76 45.64
CA TYR A 280 31.63 34.47 46.92
C TYR A 280 30.21 34.32 47.47
N ILE A 281 30.12 33.88 48.72
CA ILE A 281 28.87 33.75 49.47
C ILE A 281 28.79 34.93 50.44
N GLU A 282 28.00 35.92 50.08
CA GLU A 282 27.76 37.12 50.89
C GLU A 282 26.68 36.85 51.96
N HIS A 283 26.60 37.73 52.96
CA HIS A 283 25.63 37.66 54.05
C HIS A 283 25.76 36.40 54.91
N TRP A 284 27.01 35.98 55.18
CA TRP A 284 27.33 34.75 55.92
C TRP A 284 26.60 34.67 57.26
N THR A 285 26.58 35.76 58.03
CA THR A 285 25.93 35.83 59.35
C THR A 285 24.44 35.52 59.27
N ASP A 286 23.75 36.07 58.28
CA ASP A 286 22.31 35.83 58.07
C ASP A 286 22.04 34.38 57.66
N LEU A 287 22.87 33.84 56.77
CA LEU A 287 22.77 32.46 56.30
C LEU A 287 22.99 31.45 57.43
N LYS A 288 23.99 31.69 58.30
CA LYS A 288 24.24 30.90 59.50
C LYS A 288 23.05 30.93 60.46
N ASN A 289 22.53 32.13 60.74
CA ASN A 289 21.38 32.30 61.62
C ASN A 289 20.10 31.67 61.03
N GLU A 290 19.92 31.73 59.71
CA GLU A 290 18.82 31.06 59.01
C GLU A 290 18.94 29.54 59.14
N ALA A 291 20.13 28.97 58.95
CA ALA A 291 20.35 27.54 59.12
C ALA A 291 20.10 27.08 60.57
N LEU A 292 20.47 27.88 61.58
CA LEU A 292 20.17 27.58 62.99
C LEU A 292 18.66 27.53 63.27
N ARG A 293 17.89 28.45 62.68
CA ARG A 293 16.42 28.53 62.84
C ARG A 293 15.69 27.44 62.05
N ASN A 294 16.06 27.26 60.78
CA ASN A 294 15.33 26.43 59.82
C ASN A 294 15.91 25.01 59.67
N GLY A 295 17.03 24.73 60.33
CA GLY A 295 17.73 23.45 60.28
C GLY A 295 18.77 23.35 59.15
N SER A 296 18.51 23.95 57.99
CA SER A 296 19.51 24.04 56.91
C SER A 296 19.20 25.16 55.91
N LYS A 297 20.24 25.58 55.18
CA LYS A 297 20.16 26.46 54.02
C LYS A 297 21.02 25.90 52.90
N SER A 298 20.51 25.89 51.66
CA SER A 298 21.29 25.51 50.49
C SER A 298 21.46 26.68 49.53
N LEU A 299 22.62 26.73 48.88
CA LEU A 299 23.02 27.76 47.94
C LEU A 299 23.69 27.08 46.75
N ASN A 300 23.42 27.58 45.55
CA ASN A 300 24.04 27.09 44.33
C ASN A 300 24.85 28.21 43.69
N SER A 301 26.06 27.91 43.25
CA SER A 301 26.80 28.81 42.38
C SER A 301 26.11 28.95 41.02
N PRO A 302 26.40 30.00 40.24
CA PRO A 302 26.01 30.06 38.84
C PRO A 302 26.53 28.85 38.08
N LYS A 303 25.68 28.32 37.18
CA LYS A 303 26.05 27.21 36.29
C LYS A 303 27.21 27.62 35.38
N ARG A 304 28.21 26.75 35.27
CA ARG A 304 29.39 26.91 34.41
C ARG A 304 29.61 25.64 33.59
N ASN A 305 30.26 25.79 32.43
CA ASN A 305 30.71 24.65 31.63
C ASN A 305 32.22 24.49 31.82
N VAL A 306 32.64 23.32 32.29
CA VAL A 306 34.06 22.98 32.53
C VAL A 306 34.34 21.66 31.83
N TYR A 307 35.29 21.67 30.90
CA TYR A 307 35.52 20.57 29.94
C TYR A 307 34.22 20.06 29.29
N ASP A 308 33.38 21.00 28.88
CA ASP A 308 32.05 20.79 28.29
C ASP A 308 30.98 20.15 29.22
N TYR A 309 31.33 19.79 30.46
CA TYR A 309 30.35 19.37 31.47
C TYR A 309 29.70 20.60 32.13
N SER A 310 28.37 20.60 32.19
CA SER A 310 27.62 21.63 32.88
C SER A 310 27.55 21.35 34.38
N VAL A 311 28.16 22.21 35.20
CA VAL A 311 28.34 22.03 36.65
C VAL A 311 27.91 23.24 37.47
N THR A 312 27.51 22.97 38.71
CA THR A 312 27.42 23.97 39.79
C THR A 312 28.12 23.45 41.04
N GLN A 313 28.56 24.38 41.88
CA GLN A 313 28.93 24.10 43.25
C GLN A 313 27.70 24.30 44.14
N VAL A 314 27.42 23.35 44.99
CA VAL A 314 26.31 23.40 45.95
C VAL A 314 26.90 23.47 47.35
N VAL A 315 26.51 24.50 48.09
CA VAL A 315 26.88 24.69 49.49
C VAL A 315 25.66 24.46 50.36
N TYR A 316 25.82 23.62 51.38
CA TYR A 316 24.83 23.41 52.42
C TYR A 316 25.35 23.96 53.73
N ILE A 317 24.53 24.75 54.41
CA ILE A 317 24.80 25.24 55.76
C ILE A 317 23.77 24.52 56.64
N GLU A 318 24.21 23.51 57.39
CA GLU A 318 23.34 22.56 58.11
C GLU A 318 23.56 22.68 59.62
N ARG A 319 22.49 22.76 60.40
CA ARG A 319 22.57 22.74 61.86
C ARG A 319 23.02 21.36 62.35
N MET A 320 24.11 21.33 63.09
CA MET A 320 24.68 20.13 63.71
C MET A 320 24.64 20.27 65.24
N GLY A 321 23.45 20.08 65.81
CA GLY A 321 23.23 20.27 67.24
C GLY A 321 23.17 21.75 67.63
N SER A 322 24.16 22.25 68.37
CA SER A 322 24.32 23.67 68.71
C SER A 322 25.17 24.44 67.71
N GLU A 323 25.90 23.75 66.82
CA GLU A 323 26.82 24.34 65.84
C GLU A 323 26.22 24.30 64.43
N VAL A 324 26.86 25.00 63.48
CA VAL A 324 26.51 24.97 62.06
C VAL A 324 27.67 24.40 61.25
N GLY A 325 27.41 23.35 60.48
CA GLY A 325 28.37 22.75 59.55
C GLY A 325 28.21 23.29 58.14
N LEU A 326 29.33 23.47 57.43
CA LEU A 326 29.39 23.80 56.01
C LEU A 326 29.64 22.53 55.20
N GLY A 327 28.67 22.09 54.41
CA GLY A 327 28.83 21.07 53.38
C GLY A 327 29.11 21.69 52.01
N CYS A 328 29.95 21.05 51.21
CA CYS A 328 30.40 21.56 49.91
C CYS A 328 30.41 20.43 48.87
N PHE A 329 29.73 20.64 47.75
CA PHE A 329 29.43 19.60 46.76
C PHE A 329 29.50 20.12 45.33
N MET A 330 29.66 19.21 44.37
CA MET A 330 29.48 19.48 42.94
C MET A 330 28.21 18.81 42.44
N GLN A 331 27.47 19.49 41.56
CA GLN A 331 26.29 18.96 40.90
C GLN A 331 26.47 19.03 39.37
N LEU A 332 26.09 17.95 38.69
CA LEU A 332 26.09 17.85 37.23
C LEU A 332 24.70 18.15 36.67
N HIS A 333 24.66 18.86 35.55
CA HIS A 333 23.45 19.25 34.84
C HIS A 333 23.46 18.76 33.39
N PRO A 334 22.28 18.63 32.75
CA PRO A 334 22.21 18.40 31.31
C PRO A 334 22.97 19.51 30.55
N GLY A 335 23.86 19.10 29.66
CA GLY A 335 24.63 19.96 28.76
C GLY A 335 24.32 19.68 27.29
N GLU A 336 24.60 20.66 26.41
CA GLU A 336 24.37 20.53 24.97
C GLU A 336 25.27 19.47 24.31
N HIS A 337 26.46 19.24 24.89
CA HIS A 337 27.47 18.33 24.34
C HIS A 337 27.48 16.93 24.98
N ASP A 338 26.53 16.62 25.86
CA ASP A 338 26.52 15.39 26.67
C ASP A 338 26.60 14.09 25.85
N SER A 339 26.18 14.10 24.57
CA SER A 339 26.27 12.94 23.66
C SER A 339 27.69 12.57 23.25
N HIS A 340 28.63 13.51 23.34
CA HIS A 340 30.02 13.33 22.93
C HIS A 340 30.98 13.19 24.12
N LEU A 341 30.47 13.35 25.35
CA LEU A 341 31.25 13.27 26.58
C LEU A 341 31.30 11.85 27.15
N GLU A 342 32.32 11.60 27.97
CA GLU A 342 32.50 10.33 28.67
C GLU A 342 31.50 10.23 29.84
N TRP A 343 30.79 9.10 29.91
CA TRP A 343 29.87 8.82 31.01
C TRP A 343 30.07 7.39 31.52
N PRO A 344 29.97 7.13 32.85
CA PRO A 344 29.77 8.10 33.94
C PRO A 344 30.93 9.10 34.08
N PHE A 345 30.65 10.30 34.59
CA PHE A 345 31.65 11.34 34.85
C PHE A 345 32.80 10.77 35.69
N SER A 346 34.02 10.84 35.15
CA SER A 346 35.19 10.11 35.67
C SER A 346 36.35 11.02 36.09
N LYS A 347 36.16 12.35 36.04
CA LYS A 347 37.19 13.34 36.37
C LYS A 347 37.40 13.45 37.88
N VAL A 348 38.56 14.00 38.25
CA VAL A 348 38.88 14.35 39.63
C VAL A 348 38.50 15.80 39.86
N TYR A 349 37.86 16.11 40.98
CA TYR A 349 37.51 17.49 41.32
C TYR A 349 37.71 17.77 42.82
N SER A 350 37.90 19.04 43.16
CA SER A 350 38.03 19.53 44.53
C SER A 350 36.98 20.60 44.77
N VAL A 351 36.27 20.52 45.90
CA VAL A 351 35.37 21.58 46.39
C VAL A 351 35.87 22.08 47.73
N GLY A 352 35.84 23.38 47.95
CA GLY A 352 36.35 23.92 49.21
C GLY A 352 36.12 25.41 49.44
N VAL A 353 36.74 25.90 50.51
CA VAL A 353 36.81 27.31 50.90
C VAL A 353 38.25 27.82 50.83
N ILE A 354 38.41 29.11 50.55
CA ILE A 354 39.70 29.78 50.39
C ILE A 354 39.83 30.86 51.43
N HIS A 355 40.95 30.87 52.15
CA HIS A 355 41.26 31.94 53.07
C HIS A 355 41.54 33.25 52.30
N PRO A 356 40.87 34.39 52.62
CA PRO A 356 40.96 35.65 51.86
C PRO A 356 42.38 36.20 51.67
N LYS A 357 43.27 35.99 52.65
CA LYS A 357 44.67 36.46 52.62
C LYS A 357 45.64 35.59 51.78
N GLY A 358 45.15 34.60 51.05
CA GLY A 358 45.87 33.96 49.94
C GLY A 358 47.11 33.10 50.27
N GLN A 359 47.38 32.79 51.55
CA GLN A 359 48.54 31.95 51.94
C GLN A 359 48.23 30.44 51.88
N SER A 360 47.73 29.93 50.75
CA SER A 360 47.49 28.47 50.54
C SER A 360 46.66 27.73 51.59
N SER A 361 46.04 28.43 52.54
CA SER A 361 45.16 27.88 53.56
C SER A 361 43.77 27.69 52.94
N THR A 362 43.56 26.53 52.32
CA THR A 362 42.23 26.12 51.84
C THR A 362 41.75 24.92 52.64
N ILE A 363 40.47 24.90 53.00
CA ILE A 363 39.82 23.69 53.49
C ILE A 363 39.09 23.10 52.29
N SER A 364 39.45 21.89 51.87
CA SER A 364 38.90 21.30 50.64
C SER A 364 38.71 19.79 50.75
N TYR A 365 37.80 19.29 49.92
CA TYR A 365 37.52 17.87 49.77
C TYR A 365 37.69 17.47 48.31
N LYS A 366 38.61 16.53 48.08
CA LYS A 366 38.95 16.00 46.76
C LYS A 366 38.18 14.72 46.49
N VAL A 367 37.55 14.65 45.31
CA VAL A 367 36.76 13.51 44.86
C VAL A 367 37.34 12.97 43.56
N ASN A 368 37.64 11.68 43.54
CA ASN A 368 37.89 10.94 42.30
C ASN A 368 36.58 10.29 41.84
N ALA A 369 35.86 10.93 40.92
CA ALA A 369 34.56 10.44 40.47
C ALA A 369 34.67 9.08 39.74
N GLY A 370 35.83 8.79 39.14
CA GLY A 370 36.15 7.51 38.51
C GLY A 370 36.08 6.31 39.47
N TRP A 371 36.18 6.52 40.78
CA TRP A 371 35.98 5.46 41.79
C TRP A 371 34.51 5.22 42.14
N HIS A 372 33.61 6.08 41.67
CA HIS A 372 32.20 6.10 42.04
C HIS A 372 31.26 5.90 40.83
N LYS A 373 31.69 5.12 39.82
CA LYS A 373 30.98 4.93 38.53
C LYS A 373 29.51 4.51 38.65
N HIS A 374 29.12 3.85 39.74
CA HIS A 374 27.74 3.40 39.98
C HIS A 374 26.85 4.42 40.70
N ARG A 375 27.42 5.53 41.21
CA ARG A 375 26.65 6.57 41.89
C ARG A 375 25.84 7.36 40.87
N ARG A 376 24.54 7.54 41.14
CA ARG A 376 23.63 8.31 40.29
C ARG A 376 24.08 9.76 40.09
N ASN A 377 24.86 10.31 41.02
CA ASN A 377 25.43 11.65 40.96
C ASN A 377 26.32 11.88 39.73
N PHE A 378 26.98 10.83 39.22
CA PHE A 378 27.95 10.89 38.11
C PHE A 378 27.44 10.26 36.81
N LEU A 379 26.22 9.75 36.79
CA LEU A 379 25.63 9.25 35.54
C LEU A 379 25.25 10.42 34.63
N ARG A 380 25.09 10.17 33.32
CA ARG A 380 24.60 11.19 32.39
C ARG A 380 23.24 11.73 32.85
N PRO A 381 23.09 13.05 33.11
CA PRO A 381 21.82 13.66 33.48
C PRO A 381 20.74 13.38 32.42
N LYS A 382 19.54 12.97 32.85
CA LYS A 382 18.40 12.71 31.97
C LYS A 382 17.22 13.57 32.42
N GLY A 383 16.95 14.65 31.69
CA GLY A 383 15.89 15.60 31.99
C GLY A 383 16.30 16.62 33.07
N GLY A 384 16.48 16.19 34.31
CA GLY A 384 16.86 17.05 35.45
C GLY A 384 18.32 16.92 35.89
N SER A 385 18.77 17.82 36.77
CA SER A 385 20.09 17.77 37.40
C SER A 385 20.27 16.52 38.26
N ASN A 386 21.50 16.00 38.34
CA ASN A 386 21.82 14.90 39.25
C ASN A 386 21.78 15.36 40.72
N GLY A 387 21.84 14.43 41.67
CA GLY A 387 22.15 14.79 43.06
C GLY A 387 23.58 15.33 43.19
N ALA A 388 23.81 16.28 44.10
CA ALA A 388 25.15 16.79 44.37
C ALA A 388 26.01 15.75 45.12
N PHE A 389 27.34 15.73 44.90
CA PHE A 389 28.28 14.85 45.59
C PHE A 389 29.50 15.65 46.08
N GLY A 390 30.01 15.33 47.27
CA GLY A 390 31.05 16.10 47.95
C GLY A 390 31.10 15.82 49.45
N ALA A 391 31.61 16.79 50.21
CA ALA A 391 31.74 16.69 51.66
C ALA A 391 30.46 17.16 52.36
N ARG A 392 29.90 16.30 53.21
CA ARG A 392 28.73 16.67 54.03
C ARG A 392 29.04 17.69 55.11
N CYS A 393 30.23 17.62 55.71
CA CYS A 393 30.75 18.61 56.63
C CYS A 393 32.22 18.81 56.27
N LEU A 394 32.54 19.98 55.72
CA LEU A 394 33.88 20.40 55.34
C LEU A 394 34.56 21.15 56.50
N SER A 395 33.82 21.98 57.21
CA SER A 395 34.25 22.73 58.41
C SER A 395 33.01 23.25 59.16
N THR A 396 33.18 23.72 60.40
CA THR A 396 32.11 24.39 61.17
C THR A 396 32.15 25.91 60.99
N ALA A 397 31.04 26.58 61.29
CA ALA A 397 30.99 28.03 61.24
C ALA A 397 31.95 28.67 62.26
N GLU A 398 32.05 28.07 63.47
CA GLU A 398 33.02 28.47 64.48
C GLU A 398 34.47 28.41 63.96
N GLU A 399 34.89 27.30 63.33
CA GLU A 399 36.23 27.16 62.75
C GLU A 399 36.48 28.20 61.65
N LEU A 400 35.54 28.37 60.72
CA LEU A 400 35.67 29.33 59.61
C LEU A 400 35.80 30.77 60.11
N GLU A 401 35.11 31.12 61.19
CA GLU A 401 35.15 32.45 61.79
C GLU A 401 36.42 32.67 62.62
N LEU A 402 36.80 31.71 63.46
CA LEU A 402 38.01 31.77 64.28
C LEU A 402 39.28 31.81 63.43
N ASP A 403 39.33 31.01 62.36
CA ASP A 403 40.49 30.91 61.46
C ASP A 403 40.50 31.99 60.36
N GLY A 404 39.52 32.91 60.35
CA GLY A 404 39.51 34.08 59.48
C GLY A 404 39.15 33.82 58.02
N PHE A 405 38.42 32.74 57.72
CA PHE A 405 37.89 32.47 56.37
C PHE A 405 36.74 33.38 55.98
N ILE A 406 36.08 34.01 56.96
CA ILE A 406 35.01 34.98 56.74
C ILE A 406 35.60 36.40 56.79
N GLU A 407 35.54 37.12 55.68
CA GLU A 407 35.98 38.52 55.58
C GLU A 407 34.82 39.37 55.03
N ASN A 408 34.50 40.48 55.70
CA ASN A 408 33.38 41.36 55.34
C ASN A 408 32.06 40.59 55.14
N ASP A 409 31.74 39.69 56.08
CA ASP A 409 30.52 38.85 56.04
C ASP A 409 30.41 37.98 54.77
N THR A 410 31.55 37.66 54.15
CA THR A 410 31.65 36.93 52.89
C THR A 410 32.57 35.71 53.03
N LEU A 411 32.12 34.57 52.52
CA LEU A 411 32.91 33.34 52.42
C LEU A 411 33.33 33.10 50.96
N HIS A 412 34.60 32.84 50.73
CA HIS A 412 35.13 32.52 49.39
C HIS A 412 35.20 31.00 49.20
N VAL A 413 34.47 30.46 48.21
CA VAL A 413 34.46 29.04 47.85
C VAL A 413 34.99 28.79 46.45
N PHE A 414 35.45 27.56 46.21
CA PHE A 414 35.93 27.12 44.90
C PHE A 414 35.51 25.70 44.54
N LEU A 415 35.40 25.47 43.23
CA LEU A 415 35.28 24.17 42.58
C LEU A 415 36.37 24.07 41.51
N GLU A 416 37.27 23.10 41.65
CA GLU A 416 38.34 22.83 40.68
C GLU A 416 38.12 21.46 40.04
N ILE A 417 38.22 21.37 38.71
CA ILE A 417 38.13 20.11 37.98
C ILE A 417 39.43 19.85 37.21
N GLU A 418 39.98 18.66 37.40
CA GLU A 418 41.14 18.14 36.67
C GLU A 418 40.69 17.55 35.31
N PRO A 419 41.51 17.67 34.25
CA PRO A 419 41.14 17.31 32.88
C PRO A 419 41.01 15.83 32.55
#